data_AF-A0A0X3TBG2-F1
#
_entry.id   AF-A0A0X3TBG2-F1
#
_cell.length_a   1.000
_cell.length_b   1.000
_cell.length_c   1.000
_cell.angle_alpha   90.00
_cell.angle_beta   90.00
_cell.angle_gamma   90.00
#
_symmetry.space_group_name_H-M   'P 1'
#
loop_
_entity.id
_entity.type
_entity.pdbx_description
1 polymer ?
#
loop_
_entity_poly.entity_id
_entity_poly.type
_entity_poly.pdbx_seq_one_letter_code
_entity_poly.pdbx_strand_id
1 'polypeptide(L)'
;MSADLRTTRMRLLSHSKNMVNAAQSHDWEAFEMLNSAWPEMLEHANEQFGSDLIDLQSELLEDNQQIQASIEQAQTDLTKELQSNTQRFHRLQAYLK
;
A
#
# COMPACT_ATOMS: atom_id res chain seq x y z
N MET A 1 23.79 -19.10 -4.97
CA MET A 1 22.63 -18.24 -5.28
C MET A 1 22.57 -18.06 -6.79
N SER A 2 21.51 -18.55 -7.45
CA SER A 2 21.35 -18.33 -8.89
C SER A 2 21.15 -16.83 -9.18
N ALA A 3 21.55 -16.38 -10.38
CA ALA A 3 21.37 -14.98 -10.80
C ALA A 3 19.88 -14.59 -10.79
N ASP A 4 19.01 -15.55 -11.11
CA ASP A 4 17.56 -15.36 -11.17
C ASP A 4 16.96 -15.15 -9.77
N LEU A 5 17.38 -15.94 -8.77
CA LEU A 5 16.94 -15.77 -7.38
C LEU A 5 17.30 -14.37 -6.86
N ARG A 6 18.52 -13.87 -7.13
CA ARG A 6 18.93 -12.52 -6.72
C ARG A 6 18.03 -11.45 -7.35
N THR A 7 17.73 -11.60 -8.64
CA THR A 7 16.91 -10.66 -9.39
C THR A 7 15.48 -10.64 -8.85
N THR A 8 14.89 -11.81 -8.63
CA THR A 8 13.54 -11.94 -8.06
C THR A 8 13.45 -11.34 -6.67
N ARG A 9 14.44 -11.58 -5.81
CA ARG A 9 14.50 -10.98 -4.46
C ARG A 9 14.51 -9.45 -4.52
N MET A 10 15.40 -8.88 -5.33
CA MET A 10 15.46 -7.41 -5.48
C MET A 10 14.15 -6.85 -6.04
N ARG A 11 13.51 -7.57 -6.98
CA ARG A 11 12.24 -7.15 -7.56
C ARG A 11 11.12 -7.13 -6.53
N LEU A 12 10.98 -8.17 -5.72
CA LEU A 12 9.96 -8.24 -4.66
C LEU A 12 10.14 -7.12 -3.64
N LEU A 13 11.36 -6.93 -3.15
CA LEU A 13 11.66 -5.88 -2.17
C LEU A 13 11.43 -4.48 -2.74
N SER A 14 11.90 -4.23 -3.96
CA SER A 14 11.72 -2.92 -4.60
C SER A 14 10.24 -2.62 -4.85
N HIS A 15 9.47 -3.61 -5.28
CA HIS A 15 8.03 -3.45 -5.51
C HIS A 15 7.28 -3.17 -4.21
N SER A 16 7.58 -3.91 -3.14
CA SER A 16 6.99 -3.71 -1.83
C SER A 16 7.30 -2.31 -1.27
N LYS A 17 8.56 -1.85 -1.39
CA LYS A 17 8.95 -0.47 -1.03
C LYS A 17 8.26 0.59 -1.88
N ASN A 18 8.05 0.34 -3.17
CA ASN A 18 7.30 1.26 -4.03
C ASN A 18 5.83 1.37 -3.58
N MET A 19 5.21 0.26 -3.16
CA MET A 19 3.86 0.29 -2.58
C MET A 19 3.82 1.08 -1.27
N VAL A 20 4.82 0.92 -0.40
CA VAL A 20 4.96 1.74 0.82
C VAL A 20 5.05 3.23 0.47
N ASN A 21 5.93 3.58 -0.48
CA ASN A 21 6.13 4.97 -0.90
C ASN A 21 4.85 5.57 -1.49
N ALA A 22 4.11 4.82 -2.32
CA ALA A 22 2.85 5.25 -2.90
C ALA A 22 1.79 5.48 -1.82
N ALA A 23 1.65 4.55 -0.87
CA ALA A 23 0.72 4.68 0.25
C ALA A 23 1.05 5.89 1.15
N GLN A 24 2.31 6.09 1.51
CA GLN A 24 2.75 7.24 2.33
C GLN A 24 2.58 8.58 1.60
N SER A 25 2.77 8.59 0.28
CA SER A 25 2.59 9.78 -0.56
C SER A 25 1.14 10.05 -0.93
N HIS A 26 0.20 9.19 -0.50
CA HIS A 26 -1.22 9.24 -0.86
C HIS A 26 -1.48 9.16 -2.37
N ASP A 27 -0.54 8.58 -3.13
CA ASP A 27 -0.69 8.32 -4.56
C ASP A 27 -1.45 6.99 -4.75
N TRP A 28 -2.77 7.07 -4.55
CA TRP A 28 -3.65 5.90 -4.58
C TRP A 28 -3.76 5.25 -5.96
N GLU A 29 -3.55 6.01 -7.04
CA GLU A 29 -3.54 5.48 -8.40
C GLU A 29 -2.30 4.61 -8.63
N ALA A 30 -1.11 5.11 -8.26
CA ALA A 30 0.11 4.33 -8.33
C ALA A 30 0.06 3.11 -7.38
N PHE A 31 -0.48 3.29 -6.16
CA PHE A 31 -0.64 2.20 -5.21
C PHE A 31 -1.51 1.08 -5.77
N GLU A 32 -2.68 1.41 -6.34
CA GLU A 32 -3.61 0.42 -6.89
C GLU A 32 -2.98 -0.35 -8.06
N MET A 33 -2.28 0.34 -8.96
CA MET A 33 -1.56 -0.29 -10.07
C MET A 33 -0.48 -1.27 -9.59
N LEU A 34 0.27 -0.90 -8.54
CA LEU A 34 1.29 -1.78 -7.95
C LEU A 34 0.65 -2.96 -7.21
N ASN A 35 -0.43 -2.70 -6.47
CA ASN A 35 -1.16 -3.70 -5.70
C ASN A 35 -1.84 -4.74 -6.59
N SER A 36 -2.40 -4.34 -7.74
CA SER A 36 -3.03 -5.29 -8.67
C SER A 36 -2.07 -6.32 -9.24
N ALA A 37 -0.79 -5.95 -9.42
CA ALA A 37 0.25 -6.85 -9.92
C ALA A 37 0.93 -7.69 -8.83
N TRP A 38 0.74 -7.33 -7.55
CA TRP A 38 1.49 -7.91 -6.43
C TRP A 38 1.16 -9.40 -6.16
N PRO A 39 -0.11 -9.85 -6.15
CA PRO A 39 -0.45 -11.25 -5.89
C PRO A 39 0.17 -12.22 -6.89
N GLU A 40 0.04 -11.92 -8.19
CA GLU A 40 0.60 -12.74 -9.26
C GLU A 40 2.13 -12.82 -9.14
N MET A 41 2.80 -11.69 -8.86
CA MET A 41 4.25 -11.68 -8.70
C MET A 41 4.72 -12.49 -7.49
N LEU A 42 3.98 -12.46 -6.38
CA LEU A 42 4.28 -13.28 -5.20
C LEU A 42 4.06 -14.77 -5.49
N GLU A 43 2.98 -15.13 -6.19
CA GLU A 43 2.69 -16.51 -6.57
C GLU A 43 3.81 -17.08 -7.44
N HIS A 44 4.18 -16.39 -8.53
CA HIS A 44 5.29 -16.82 -9.40
C HIS A 44 6.62 -16.95 -8.65
N ALA A 45 6.93 -15.99 -7.77
CA ALA A 45 8.17 -16.04 -7.01
C ALA A 45 8.19 -17.19 -5.99
N ASN A 46 7.06 -17.48 -5.36
CA ASN A 46 6.91 -18.59 -4.43
C ASN A 46 6.96 -19.95 -5.13
N GLU A 47 6.33 -20.09 -6.30
CA GLU A 47 6.41 -21.30 -7.12
C GLU A 47 7.85 -21.59 -7.58
N GLN A 48 8.60 -20.54 -7.97
CA GLN A 48 9.93 -20.70 -8.52
C GLN A 48 11.02 -20.86 -7.45
N PHE A 49 10.91 -20.17 -6.32
CA PHE A 49 11.99 -20.08 -5.33
C PHE A 49 11.56 -20.40 -3.90
N GLY A 50 10.26 -20.49 -3.59
CA GLY A 50 9.70 -20.97 -2.32
C GLY A 50 10.53 -20.66 -1.07
N SER A 51 11.13 -21.71 -0.49
CA SER A 51 11.93 -21.63 0.74
C SER A 51 13.15 -20.71 0.65
N ASP A 52 13.68 -20.44 -0.55
CA ASP A 52 14.82 -19.55 -0.77
C ASP A 52 14.45 -18.05 -0.61
N LEU A 53 13.17 -17.74 -0.43
CA LEU A 53 12.65 -16.39 -0.17
C LEU A 53 12.18 -16.20 1.27
N ILE A 54 12.32 -17.20 2.15
CA ILE A 54 11.78 -17.17 3.51
C ILE A 54 12.35 -16.02 4.36
N ASP A 55 13.60 -15.65 4.11
CA ASP A 55 14.30 -14.56 4.78
C ASP A 55 13.79 -13.17 4.37
N LEU A 56 13.08 -13.05 3.24
CA LEU A 56 12.38 -11.82 2.85
C LEU A 56 11.05 -11.63 3.58
N GLN A 57 10.51 -12.68 4.21
CA GLN A 57 9.17 -12.67 4.77
C GLN A 57 9.00 -11.55 5.82
N SER A 58 9.98 -11.36 6.69
CA SER A 58 9.91 -10.31 7.71
C SER A 58 9.87 -8.91 7.11
N GLU A 59 10.69 -8.65 6.07
CA GLU A 59 10.75 -7.35 5.41
C GLU A 59 9.44 -7.04 4.66
N LEU A 60 8.90 -8.03 3.93
CA LEU A 60 7.63 -7.86 3.22
C LEU A 60 6.43 -7.70 4.16
N LEU A 61 6.45 -8.36 5.32
CA LEU A 61 5.43 -8.17 6.36
C LEU A 61 5.52 -6.79 6.99
N GLU A 62 6.73 -6.30 7.28
CA GLU A 62 6.94 -4.94 7.78
C GLU A 62 6.43 -3.89 6.80
N ASP A 63 6.73 -4.05 5.51
CA ASP A 63 6.25 -3.14 4.46
C ASP A 63 4.71 -3.14 4.38
N ASN A 64 4.07 -4.31 4.49
CA ASN A 64 2.61 -4.41 4.53
C ASN A 64 2.03 -3.69 5.77
N GLN A 65 2.64 -3.84 6.94
CA GLN A 65 2.21 -3.12 8.14
C GLN A 65 2.29 -1.61 7.97
N GLN A 66 3.35 -1.10 7.31
CA GLN A 66 3.48 0.33 7.00
C GLN A 66 2.40 0.82 6.02
N ILE A 67 2.07 0.01 5.01
CA ILE A 67 0.98 0.30 4.07
C ILE A 67 -0.35 0.38 4.82
N GLN A 68 -0.65 -0.59 5.68
CA GLN A 68 -1.89 -0.62 6.47
C GLN A 68 -2.02 0.61 7.36
N ALA A 69 -0.97 0.95 8.09
CA ALA A 69 -0.95 2.14 8.94
C ALA A 69 -1.19 3.43 8.12
N SER A 70 -0.62 3.52 6.92
CA SER A 70 -0.81 4.67 6.02
C SER A 70 -2.26 4.77 5.53
N ILE A 71 -2.88 3.64 5.16
CA ILE A 71 -4.28 3.57 4.72
C ILE A 71 -5.23 3.94 5.87
N GLU A 72 -5.02 3.39 7.07
CA GLU A 72 -5.84 3.69 8.25
C GLU A 72 -5.79 5.18 8.62
N GLN A 73 -4.60 5.78 8.54
CA GLN A 73 -4.41 7.21 8.77
C GLN A 73 -5.17 8.05 7.73
N ALA A 74 -5.03 7.71 6.44
CA ALA A 74 -5.74 8.41 5.36
C ALA A 74 -7.26 8.30 5.48
N GLN A 75 -7.78 7.12 5.83
CA GLN A 75 -9.22 6.91 6.08
C GLN A 75 -9.73 7.75 7.26
N THR A 76 -8.92 7.83 8.33
CA THR A 76 -9.23 8.64 9.50
C THR A 76 -9.32 10.12 9.13
N ASP A 77 -8.38 10.62 8.35
CA ASP A 77 -8.34 12.03 7.95
C ASP A 77 -9.46 12.38 6.97
N LEU A 78 -9.75 11.51 6.01
CA LEU A 78 -10.91 11.65 5.11
C LEU A 78 -12.22 11.72 5.89
N THR A 79 -12.37 10.89 6.92
CA THR A 79 -13.57 10.88 7.79
C THR A 79 -13.72 12.22 8.52
N LYS A 80 -12.63 12.79 9.05
CA LYS A 80 -12.65 14.10 9.70
C LYS A 80 -13.00 15.21 8.73
N GLU A 81 -12.46 15.19 7.51
CA GLU A 81 -12.80 16.17 6.47
C GLU A 81 -14.28 16.09 6.09
N LEU A 82 -14.81 14.88 5.89
CA LEU A 82 -16.22 14.67 5.57
C LEU A 82 -17.14 15.22 6.66
N GLN A 83 -16.81 14.99 7.94
CA GLN A 83 -17.55 15.54 9.06
C GLN A 83 -17.50 17.08 9.07
N SER A 84 -16.32 17.67 8.84
CA SER A 84 -16.16 19.13 8.78
C SER A 84 -16.99 19.74 7.64
N ASN A 85 -16.94 19.13 6.45
CA ASN A 85 -17.69 19.58 5.29
C ASN A 85 -19.20 19.46 5.49
N THR A 86 -19.67 18.39 6.12
CA THR A 86 -21.09 18.20 6.48
C THR A 86 -21.58 19.31 7.42
N GLN A 87 -20.80 19.65 8.45
CA GLN A 87 -21.13 20.74 9.37
C GLN A 87 -21.16 22.10 8.66
N ARG A 88 -20.19 22.37 7.77
CA ARG A 88 -20.16 23.60 6.96
C ARG A 88 -21.39 23.71 6.06
N PHE A 89 -21.77 22.62 5.40
CA PHE A 89 -22.97 22.57 4.57
C PHE A 89 -24.24 22.87 5.37
N HIS A 90 -24.42 22.27 6.55
CA HIS A 90 -25.56 22.56 7.42
C HIS A 90 -25.60 24.03 7.86
N ARG A 91 -24.46 24.64 8.18
CA ARG A 91 -24.38 26.07 8.51
C ARG A 91 -24.80 26.92 7.32
N LEU A 92 -24.31 26.64 6.11
CA LEU A 92 -24.71 27.35 4.90
C LEU A 92 -26.21 27.26 4.63
N GLN A 93 -26.79 26.07 4.77
CA GLN A 93 -28.24 25.89 4.64
C GLN A 93 -29.04 26.71 5.66
N ALA A 94 -28.53 26.86 6.89
CA ALA A 94 -29.18 27.66 7.92
C ALA A 94 -29.12 29.18 7.60
N TYR A 95 -28.10 29.66 6.91
CA TYR A 95 -27.97 31.07 6.49
C TYR A 95 -28.83 31.43 5.27
N LEU A 96 -29.19 30.46 4.43
CA LEU A 96 -30.00 30.67 3.22
C LEU A 96 -31.51 30.57 3.48
N LYS A 97 -31.91 30.31 4.72
CA LYS A 97 -33.31 30.37 5.19
C LYS A 97 -33.58 31.71 5.86
#